data_AF-A0A812MXC4-F1
#
_entry.id   AF-A0A812MXC4-F1
#
_cell.length_a   1.000
_cell.length_b   1.000
_cell.length_c   1.000
_cell.angle_alpha   90.00
_cell.angle_beta   90.00
_cell.angle_gamma   90.00
#
_symmetry.space_group_name_H-M   'P 1'
#
loop_
_entity.id
_entity.type
_entity.pdbx_description
1 polymer ?
#
loop_
_entity_poly.entity_id
_entity_poly.type
_entity_poly.pdbx_seq_one_letter_code
_entity_poly.pdbx_strand_id
1 'polypeptide(L)'
;MKGFVVLAFVAGFVLASGRAPRAVLEASFKERIQEVLNGSATSAAEHLAMRLDSKPGHLFAGYEVEFGKSGPDRHVQHVEWLHGCLDVVTSRDSIENCILRQLQALTALCDLQGLRYNEQVRKIAERHLVLLKEQKLALLGMNVQKVSGASILVVQKQPANSADVDASPAVQASALMALVRCGEAVGSKEHLNDAEAWFQGLNMIYAESVWNKSFTTFHRAAITWESLAVTALHIPKHSSFRDQLEEYIRDFEAFLRQAWEAHVDFWSFSSARALAVRWSSKGLRKQQRKLLKRWAQEHVDRFLGRSGSGIKAGPEGVSEGILARIGGNRYTCGPLQGLASLAGILKDAELIQVVLQLMEKDILRYQLSESNPGPFRSAPPELFGAFFRDGEQMELEARQSLRVDDTAMCLIAISHLIETLQSIRGVNVDVPSSEQGEL
;
A
#
# COMPACT_ATOMS: atom_id res chain seq x y z
N MET A 1 20.64 -23.05 -14.22
CA MET A 1 19.33 -22.55 -13.75
C MET A 1 18.24 -23.34 -14.45
N LYS A 2 17.59 -24.27 -13.75
CA LYS A 2 16.41 -24.98 -14.28
C LYS A 2 15.18 -24.13 -13.96
N GLY A 3 14.53 -23.60 -15.00
CA GLY A 3 13.27 -22.87 -14.85
C GLY A 3 12.16 -23.83 -14.46
N PHE A 4 11.62 -23.66 -13.25
CA PHE A 4 10.38 -24.32 -12.84
C PHE A 4 9.23 -23.35 -13.11
N VAL A 5 8.49 -23.60 -14.19
CA VAL A 5 7.15 -23.04 -14.38
C VAL A 5 6.21 -23.95 -13.59
N VAL A 6 5.85 -23.55 -12.37
CA VAL A 6 4.85 -24.27 -11.57
C VAL A 6 3.47 -23.68 -11.89
N LEU A 7 2.68 -24.45 -12.64
CA LEU A 7 1.26 -24.19 -12.86
C LEU A 7 0.52 -24.34 -11.53
N ALA A 8 0.04 -23.23 -10.96
CA ALA A 8 -0.95 -23.26 -9.90
C ALA A 8 -2.27 -23.80 -10.49
N PHE A 9 -2.61 -25.05 -10.21
CA PHE A 9 -3.94 -25.60 -10.51
C PHE A 9 -4.90 -25.18 -9.41
N VAL A 10 -5.61 -24.08 -9.60
CA VAL A 10 -6.87 -23.86 -8.88
C VAL A 10 -7.91 -24.76 -9.53
N ALA A 11 -8.12 -25.95 -8.97
CA ALA A 11 -9.20 -26.83 -9.41
C ALA A 11 -10.55 -26.16 -9.09
N GLY A 12 -11.12 -25.48 -10.08
CA GLY A 12 -12.51 -25.05 -10.05
C GLY A 12 -13.40 -26.28 -10.13
N PHE A 13 -13.79 -26.85 -8.99
CA PHE A 13 -14.90 -27.80 -8.94
C PHE A 13 -16.18 -27.06 -9.31
N VAL A 14 -16.50 -27.06 -10.60
CA VAL A 14 -17.86 -26.89 -11.07
C VAL A 14 -18.59 -28.15 -10.61
N LEU A 15 -19.56 -28.01 -9.70
CA LEU A 15 -20.80 -28.79 -9.70
C LEU A 15 -21.80 -28.21 -8.67
N ALA A 16 -22.97 -27.88 -9.19
CA ALA A 16 -24.25 -27.59 -8.54
C ALA A 16 -24.46 -26.26 -7.76
N SER A 17 -25.28 -25.40 -8.38
CA SER A 17 -26.12 -24.34 -7.79
C SER A 17 -25.45 -23.05 -7.26
N GLY A 18 -25.36 -22.05 -8.15
CA GLY A 18 -25.58 -20.63 -7.83
C GLY A 18 -24.64 -19.91 -6.85
N ARG A 19 -23.60 -20.56 -6.33
CA ARG A 19 -22.57 -19.93 -5.49
C ARG A 19 -21.26 -19.86 -6.27
N ALA A 20 -20.66 -18.66 -6.31
CA ALA A 20 -19.34 -18.47 -6.89
C ALA A 20 -18.36 -19.51 -6.30
N PRO A 21 -17.49 -20.13 -7.13
CA PRO A 21 -16.54 -21.12 -6.67
C PRO A 21 -15.69 -20.52 -5.53
N ARG A 22 -15.61 -21.22 -4.41
CA ARG A 22 -14.69 -20.83 -3.32
C ARG A 22 -13.28 -21.16 -3.79
N ALA A 23 -12.37 -20.18 -3.73
CA ALA A 23 -10.96 -20.43 -3.99
C ALA A 23 -10.42 -21.51 -3.05
N VAL A 24 -9.72 -22.48 -3.63
CA VAL A 24 -9.00 -23.56 -2.96
C VAL A 24 -7.59 -23.58 -3.56
N LEU A 25 -6.59 -23.84 -2.72
CA LEU A 25 -5.20 -23.97 -3.14
C LEU A 25 -4.70 -25.37 -2.80
N GLU A 26 -3.74 -25.86 -3.58
CA GLU A 26 -2.94 -27.01 -3.18
C GLU A 26 -2.26 -26.72 -1.84
N ALA A 27 -2.32 -27.67 -0.90
CA ALA A 27 -1.77 -27.50 0.45
C ALA A 27 -0.26 -27.20 0.43
N SER A 28 0.51 -27.95 -0.37
CA SER A 28 1.96 -27.76 -0.51
C SER A 28 2.31 -26.37 -1.04
N PHE A 29 1.59 -25.91 -2.07
CA PHE A 29 1.76 -24.59 -2.65
C PHE A 29 1.43 -23.51 -1.62
N LYS A 30 0.31 -23.67 -0.89
CA LYS A 30 -0.12 -22.74 0.16
C LYS A 30 0.95 -22.60 1.25
N GLU A 31 1.50 -23.71 1.73
CA GLU A 31 2.55 -23.70 2.77
C GLU A 31 3.82 -23.01 2.28
N ARG A 32 4.30 -23.38 1.08
CA ARG A 32 5.48 -22.78 0.46
C ARG A 32 5.32 -21.27 0.24
N ILE A 33 4.21 -20.83 -0.35
CA ILE A 33 4.00 -19.40 -0.61
C ILE A 33 3.82 -18.62 0.70
N GLN A 34 3.20 -19.22 1.72
CA GLN A 34 3.08 -18.62 3.04
C GLN A 34 4.45 -18.40 3.69
N GLU A 35 5.38 -19.35 3.56
CA GLU A 35 6.76 -19.21 4.04
C GLU A 35 7.50 -18.08 3.33
N VAL A 36 7.42 -18.03 1.99
CA VAL A 36 8.01 -16.96 1.16
C VAL A 36 7.48 -15.58 1.57
N LEU A 37 6.16 -15.45 1.72
CA LEU A 37 5.53 -14.19 2.12
C LEU A 37 5.95 -13.78 3.54
N ASN A 38 5.99 -14.71 4.49
CA ASN A 38 6.39 -14.43 5.86
C ASN A 38 7.86 -14.00 5.94
N GLY A 39 8.77 -14.69 5.25
CA GLY A 39 10.19 -14.32 5.20
C GLY A 39 10.40 -12.95 4.57
N SER A 40 9.72 -12.68 3.45
CA SER A 40 9.77 -11.39 2.79
C SER A 40 9.21 -10.25 3.65
N ALA A 41 8.07 -10.48 4.32
CA ALA A 41 7.46 -9.51 5.22
C ALA A 41 8.38 -9.13 6.39
N THR A 42 9.03 -10.12 7.02
CA THR A 42 9.99 -9.88 8.11
C THR A 42 11.15 -9.02 7.63
N SER A 43 11.80 -9.41 6.52
CA SER A 43 12.95 -8.68 5.99
C SER A 43 12.58 -7.25 5.55
N ALA A 44 11.44 -7.08 4.89
CA ALA A 44 10.95 -5.76 4.49
C ALA A 44 10.60 -4.87 5.71
N ALA A 45 10.00 -5.43 6.76
CA ALA A 45 9.68 -4.71 7.98
C ALA A 45 10.94 -4.28 8.74
N GLU A 46 11.94 -5.16 8.86
CA GLU A 46 13.24 -4.82 9.45
C GLU A 46 13.94 -3.72 8.66
N HIS A 47 13.92 -3.80 7.32
CA HIS A 47 14.43 -2.76 6.45
C HIS A 47 13.76 -1.41 6.73
N LEU A 48 12.42 -1.35 6.63
CA LEU A 48 11.67 -0.11 6.85
C LEU A 48 11.91 0.47 8.24
N ALA A 49 11.91 -0.37 9.28
CA ALA A 49 12.13 0.08 10.65
C ALA A 49 13.53 0.69 10.81
N MET A 50 14.55 0.01 10.28
CA MET A 50 15.92 0.51 10.27
C MET A 50 16.03 1.84 9.50
N ARG A 51 15.30 2.02 8.40
CA ARG A 51 15.37 3.25 7.60
C ARG A 51 14.68 4.44 8.25
N LEU A 52 13.49 4.21 8.81
CA LEU A 52 12.75 5.24 9.55
C LEU A 52 13.54 5.73 10.79
N ASP A 53 14.40 4.89 11.36
CA ASP A 53 15.24 5.20 12.53
C ASP A 53 16.75 5.33 12.21
N SER A 54 17.10 5.56 10.94
CA SER A 54 18.49 5.42 10.44
C SER A 54 19.51 6.42 10.99
N LYS A 55 19.08 7.48 11.69
CA LYS A 55 19.98 8.48 12.30
C LYS A 55 19.54 8.75 13.75
N PRO A 56 20.41 8.54 14.76
CA PRO A 56 20.11 8.87 16.15
C PRO A 56 19.67 10.33 16.29
N GLY A 57 18.48 10.57 16.85
CA GLY A 57 17.90 11.91 16.99
C GLY A 57 17.16 12.44 15.76
N HIS A 58 17.21 11.73 14.63
CA HIS A 58 16.43 12.03 13.42
C HIS A 58 15.50 10.84 13.14
N LEU A 59 14.23 10.99 13.51
CA LEU A 59 13.18 10.06 13.10
C LEU A 59 12.66 10.50 11.73
N PHE A 60 12.21 9.55 10.91
CA PHE A 60 11.93 9.78 9.48
C PHE A 60 13.17 10.22 8.66
N ALA A 61 14.35 9.69 9.01
CA ALA A 61 15.65 10.18 8.54
C ALA A 61 16.04 9.85 7.10
N GLY A 62 15.35 8.92 6.43
CA GLY A 62 15.69 8.54 5.06
C GLY A 62 14.48 8.02 4.31
N TYR A 63 14.17 8.63 3.16
CA TYR A 63 13.13 8.17 2.26
C TYR A 63 13.69 7.62 0.93
N GLU A 64 14.94 7.95 0.58
CA GLU A 64 15.56 7.67 -0.72
C GLU A 64 17.07 7.39 -0.62
N VAL A 65 17.56 6.40 -1.38
CA VAL A 65 18.99 6.18 -1.68
C VAL A 65 19.20 6.48 -3.14
N GLU A 66 20.07 7.43 -3.46
CA GLU A 66 20.51 7.59 -4.84
C GLU A 66 21.64 6.63 -5.19
N PHE A 67 21.57 6.13 -6.42
CA PHE A 67 22.63 5.35 -7.03
C PHE A 67 23.71 6.29 -7.58
N GLY A 68 24.79 6.48 -6.83
CA GLY A 68 25.99 7.11 -7.38
C GLY A 68 26.58 6.26 -8.49
N LYS A 69 26.40 6.63 -9.76
CA LYS A 69 27.11 6.02 -10.89
C LYS A 69 28.51 6.64 -10.98
N SER A 70 29.51 6.03 -10.33
CA SER A 70 30.91 6.42 -10.45
C SER A 70 31.72 5.37 -11.21
N GLY A 71 32.40 5.80 -12.28
CA GLY A 71 33.35 4.99 -13.05
C GLY A 71 32.82 4.38 -14.36
N PRO A 72 33.74 3.84 -15.20
CA PRO A 72 33.43 3.31 -16.53
C PRO A 72 32.49 2.09 -16.53
N ASP A 73 32.37 1.39 -15.40
CA ASP A 73 31.60 0.15 -15.28
C ASP A 73 30.13 0.32 -14.86
N ARG A 74 29.63 1.55 -14.66
CA ARG A 74 28.22 1.84 -14.29
C ARG A 74 27.67 1.16 -13.01
N HIS A 75 28.51 0.63 -12.12
CA HIS A 75 28.04 0.04 -10.86
C HIS A 75 28.07 1.04 -9.71
N VAL A 76 27.10 0.92 -8.81
CA VAL A 76 26.97 1.76 -7.62
C VAL A 76 27.99 1.33 -6.57
N GLN A 77 28.92 2.22 -6.20
CA GLN A 77 29.99 1.95 -5.23
C GLN A 77 29.74 2.56 -3.84
N HIS A 78 28.78 3.49 -3.72
CA HIS A 78 28.43 4.13 -2.45
C HIS A 78 26.92 4.26 -2.31
N VAL A 79 26.40 3.91 -1.13
CA VAL A 79 24.99 4.03 -0.75
C VAL A 79 24.91 5.14 0.29
N GLU A 80 24.39 6.29 -0.12
CA GLU A 80 24.07 7.38 0.79
C GLU A 80 22.55 7.56 0.81
N TRP A 81 21.95 7.43 2.00
CA TRP A 81 20.54 7.77 2.19
C TRP A 81 20.45 9.30 2.28
N LEU A 82 19.97 9.92 1.21
CA LEU A 82 20.02 11.36 0.97
C LEU A 82 18.97 12.17 1.76
N HIS A 83 18.85 11.89 3.05
CA HIS A 83 18.20 12.78 4.02
C HIS A 83 16.65 12.83 3.98
N GLY A 84 16.07 13.65 4.87
CA GLY A 84 14.63 13.66 5.21
C GLY A 84 13.80 14.49 4.23
N CYS A 85 12.53 14.72 4.53
CA CYS A 85 11.66 15.47 3.61
C CYS A 85 12.09 16.92 3.38
N LEU A 86 12.85 17.52 4.30
CA LEU A 86 13.40 18.86 4.17
C LEU A 86 14.64 18.94 3.27
N ASP A 87 15.09 17.82 2.71
CA ASP A 87 16.27 17.75 1.85
C ASP A 87 15.91 17.26 0.43
N VAL A 88 14.60 17.19 0.13
CA VAL A 88 14.07 16.73 -1.16
C VAL A 88 14.61 17.59 -2.31
N VAL A 89 15.09 16.92 -3.36
CA VAL A 89 15.43 17.56 -4.63
C VAL A 89 14.14 17.93 -5.39
N THR A 90 13.76 19.21 -5.33
CA THR A 90 12.45 19.69 -5.81
C THR A 90 12.19 19.55 -7.31
N SER A 91 13.24 19.29 -8.11
CA SER A 91 13.11 18.97 -9.54
C SER A 91 12.62 17.53 -9.79
N ARG A 92 12.70 16.65 -8.80
CA ARG A 92 12.35 15.22 -8.90
C ARG A 92 11.15 14.84 -8.04
N ASP A 93 10.92 15.57 -6.95
CA ASP A 93 9.89 15.24 -5.98
C ASP A 93 9.45 16.45 -5.16
N SER A 94 8.44 16.29 -4.29
CA SER A 94 7.97 17.34 -3.39
C SER A 94 8.03 16.89 -1.93
N ILE A 95 8.09 17.87 -1.01
CA ILE A 95 7.98 17.62 0.43
C ILE A 95 6.70 16.84 0.75
N GLU A 96 5.58 17.23 0.15
CA GLU A 96 4.28 16.56 0.31
C GLU A 96 4.37 15.06 -0.04
N ASN A 97 4.98 14.72 -1.17
CA ASN A 97 5.15 13.33 -1.59
C ASN A 97 6.08 12.56 -0.65
N CYS A 98 7.19 13.17 -0.21
CA CYS A 98 8.07 12.54 0.77
C CYS A 98 7.32 12.20 2.07
N ILE A 99 6.54 13.15 2.59
CA ILE A 99 5.74 12.95 3.80
C ILE A 99 4.77 11.77 3.62
N LEU A 100 4.02 11.76 2.50
CA LEU A 100 3.07 10.68 2.21
C LEU A 100 3.76 9.31 2.21
N ARG A 101 4.93 9.20 1.57
CA ARG A 101 5.70 7.94 1.51
C ARG A 101 6.18 7.49 2.87
N GLN A 102 6.68 8.41 3.69
CA GLN A 102 7.15 8.09 5.04
C GLN A 102 6.00 7.72 5.99
N LEU A 103 4.84 8.39 5.89
CA LEU A 103 3.63 8.03 6.63
C LEU A 103 3.07 6.66 6.18
N GLN A 104 3.14 6.37 4.88
CA GLN A 104 2.77 5.06 4.34
C GLN A 104 3.71 3.96 4.83
N ALA A 105 5.02 4.22 4.88
CA ALA A 105 6.01 3.29 5.44
C ALA A 105 5.75 3.00 6.93
N LEU A 106 5.47 4.03 7.73
CA LEU A 106 5.12 3.86 9.13
C LEU A 106 3.81 3.05 9.28
N THR A 107 2.80 3.35 8.47
CA THR A 107 1.52 2.63 8.49
C THR A 107 1.71 1.16 8.09
N ALA A 108 2.54 0.87 7.07
CA ALA A 108 2.84 -0.50 6.65
C ALA A 108 3.48 -1.33 7.78
N LEU A 109 4.37 -0.73 8.58
CA LEU A 109 4.91 -1.39 9.80
C LEU A 109 3.82 -1.68 10.82
N CYS A 110 2.92 -0.72 11.03
CA CYS A 110 1.80 -0.83 11.97
C CYS A 110 0.70 -1.79 11.49
N ASP A 111 0.61 -2.04 10.19
CA ASP A 111 -0.30 -2.99 9.55
C ASP A 111 0.16 -4.46 9.68
N LEU A 112 1.45 -4.70 9.90
CA LEU A 112 2.01 -6.05 9.92
C LEU A 112 1.39 -6.94 11.01
N GLN A 113 0.77 -8.04 10.58
CA GLN A 113 0.28 -9.08 11.47
C GLN A 113 1.45 -9.70 12.24
N GLY A 114 1.60 -9.30 13.51
CA GLY A 114 2.69 -9.79 14.35
C GLY A 114 3.78 -8.76 14.65
N LEU A 115 3.57 -7.48 14.34
CA LEU A 115 4.41 -6.38 14.85
C LEU A 115 4.71 -6.54 16.35
N ARG A 116 3.70 -6.93 17.14
CA ARG A 116 3.82 -7.20 18.58
C ARG A 116 4.87 -8.25 18.95
N TYR A 117 5.24 -9.14 18.01
CA TYR A 117 6.23 -10.19 18.19
C TYR A 117 7.63 -9.79 17.72
N ASN A 118 7.77 -8.69 16.94
CA ASN A 118 9.05 -8.09 16.62
C ASN A 118 9.27 -6.86 17.50
N GLU A 119 9.93 -7.05 18.65
CA GLU A 119 10.10 -6.01 19.67
C GLU A 119 10.84 -4.78 19.14
N GLN A 120 11.83 -4.97 18.26
CA GLN A 120 12.60 -3.87 17.67
C GLN A 120 11.71 -3.01 16.76
N VAL A 121 10.97 -3.63 15.84
CA VAL A 121 10.05 -2.91 14.93
C VAL A 121 8.94 -2.22 15.74
N ARG A 122 8.41 -2.88 16.78
CA ARG A 122 7.43 -2.27 17.70
C ARG A 122 7.96 -1.02 18.39
N LYS A 123 9.16 -1.06 18.97
CA LYS A 123 9.80 0.10 19.62
C LYS A 123 10.01 1.27 18.65
N ILE A 124 10.31 0.97 17.39
CA ILE A 124 10.45 1.99 16.34
C ILE A 124 9.09 2.63 16.04
N ALA A 125 8.03 1.83 15.89
CA ALA A 125 6.67 2.34 15.71
C ALA A 125 6.21 3.20 16.90
N GLU A 126 6.49 2.78 18.14
CA GLU A 126 6.19 3.54 19.36
C GLU A 126 6.88 4.91 19.37
N ARG A 127 8.15 4.99 19.02
CA ARG A 127 8.89 6.27 18.93
C ARG A 127 8.31 7.22 17.89
N HIS A 128 7.93 6.72 16.72
CA HIS A 128 7.30 7.54 15.68
C HIS A 128 5.89 7.99 16.08
N LEU A 129 5.13 7.14 16.77
CA LEU A 129 3.82 7.51 17.33
C LEU A 129 3.94 8.65 18.35
N VAL A 130 4.95 8.59 19.23
CA VAL A 130 5.23 9.67 20.19
C VAL A 130 5.51 10.98 19.48
N LEU A 131 6.26 10.99 18.36
CA LEU A 131 6.47 12.23 17.60
C LEU A 131 5.20 12.80 16.98
N LEU A 132 4.36 11.94 16.39
CA LEU A 132 3.09 12.37 15.82
C LEU A 132 2.22 13.00 16.91
N LYS A 133 2.17 12.39 18.11
CA LYS A 133 1.44 12.88 19.28
C LYS A 133 2.03 14.17 19.87
N GLU A 134 3.35 14.24 20.02
CA GLU A 134 4.06 15.42 20.54
C GLU A 134 4.12 16.57 19.51
N GLN A 135 3.52 16.38 18.32
CA GLN A 135 3.46 17.37 17.25
C GLN A 135 4.85 17.86 16.82
N LYS A 136 5.87 17.01 16.95
CA LYS A 136 7.24 17.25 16.47
C LYS A 136 7.35 17.03 14.96
N LEU A 137 6.34 17.52 14.23
CA LEU A 137 6.13 17.31 12.80
C LEU A 137 7.05 18.18 11.94
N ALA A 138 7.72 19.17 12.53
CA ALA A 138 8.65 20.04 11.82
C ALA A 138 9.80 19.26 11.14
N LEU A 139 10.18 18.11 11.70
CA LEU A 139 11.17 17.19 11.11
C LEU A 139 10.73 16.61 9.75
N LEU A 140 9.42 16.55 9.51
CA LEU A 140 8.81 16.14 8.25
C LEU A 140 8.53 17.31 7.30
N GLY A 141 8.81 18.55 7.71
CA GLY A 141 8.35 19.75 7.01
C GLY A 141 6.86 20.03 7.21
N MET A 142 6.30 19.57 8.34
CA MET A 142 4.90 19.81 8.71
C MET A 142 4.77 20.64 9.98
N ASN A 143 3.72 21.44 10.10
CA ASN A 143 3.36 22.16 11.32
C ASN A 143 1.86 22.02 11.61
N VAL A 144 1.49 22.19 12.87
CA VAL A 144 0.08 22.17 13.29
C VAL A 144 -0.43 23.61 13.44
N GLN A 145 -1.45 23.97 12.67
CA GLN A 145 -2.19 25.20 12.83
C GLN A 145 -3.53 24.91 13.53
N LYS A 146 -3.74 25.50 14.72
CA LYS A 146 -5.00 25.34 15.46
C LYS A 146 -6.01 26.41 15.04
N VAL A 147 -7.20 25.98 14.64
CA VAL A 147 -8.31 26.87 14.26
C VAL A 147 -9.58 26.37 14.93
N SER A 148 -10.14 27.16 15.85
CA SER A 148 -11.41 26.85 16.54
C SER A 148 -11.47 25.44 17.17
N GLY A 149 -10.35 24.96 17.74
CA GLY A 149 -10.25 23.62 18.32
C GLY A 149 -9.84 22.51 17.34
N ALA A 150 -10.01 22.73 16.04
CA ALA A 150 -9.49 21.85 15.00
C ALA A 150 -7.97 22.04 14.80
N SER A 151 -7.30 20.98 14.36
CA SER A 151 -5.87 20.99 14.04
C SER A 151 -5.67 20.73 12.56
N ILE A 152 -5.13 21.71 11.85
CA ILE A 152 -4.80 21.64 10.42
C ILE A 152 -3.30 21.34 10.30
N LEU A 153 -2.95 20.30 9.54
CA LEU A 153 -1.56 19.98 9.25
C LEU A 153 -1.15 20.75 7.99
N VAL A 154 -0.28 21.75 8.17
CA VAL A 154 0.27 22.53 7.07
C VAL A 154 1.65 21.99 6.69
N VAL A 155 1.89 21.85 5.39
CA VAL A 155 3.06 21.25 4.77
C VAL A 155 3.88 22.34 4.10
N GLN A 156 5.19 22.37 4.34
CA GLN A 156 6.10 23.28 3.63
C GLN A 156 6.13 22.94 2.13
N LYS A 157 6.02 23.95 1.28
CA LYS A 157 6.08 23.78 -0.18
C LYS A 157 7.51 23.63 -0.69
N GLN A 158 8.48 24.23 0.00
CA GLN A 158 9.89 24.27 -0.41
C GLN A 158 10.83 24.05 0.78
N PRO A 159 11.91 23.26 0.62
CA PRO A 159 12.89 22.99 1.67
C PRO A 159 13.44 24.22 2.40
N ALA A 160 13.74 25.27 1.64
CA ALA A 160 14.42 26.46 2.15
C ALA A 160 13.47 27.56 2.68
N ASN A 161 12.15 27.35 2.62
CA ASN A 161 11.16 28.37 3.00
C ASN A 161 10.07 27.79 3.90
N SER A 162 10.32 27.82 5.22
CA SER A 162 9.39 27.32 6.23
C SER A 162 8.10 28.14 6.37
N ALA A 163 8.04 29.35 5.79
CA ALA A 163 6.85 30.21 5.81
C ALA A 163 5.88 29.92 4.65
N ASP A 164 6.35 29.33 3.54
CA ASP A 164 5.50 28.95 2.41
C ASP A 164 4.91 27.56 2.62
N VAL A 165 3.66 27.52 3.08
CA VAL A 165 2.97 26.30 3.50
C VAL A 165 1.64 26.13 2.78
N ASP A 166 1.18 24.88 2.66
CA ASP A 166 -0.17 24.52 2.19
C ASP A 166 -0.84 23.49 3.09
N ALA A 167 -2.15 23.39 3.01
CA ALA A 167 -2.89 22.30 3.64
C ALA A 167 -3.13 21.19 2.60
N SER A 168 -2.58 19.99 2.82
CA SER A 168 -2.81 18.84 1.94
C SER A 168 -3.80 17.85 2.58
N PRO A 169 -5.01 17.66 2.00
CA PRO A 169 -5.98 16.69 2.49
C PRO A 169 -5.43 15.26 2.51
N ALA A 170 -4.56 14.90 1.55
CA ALA A 170 -3.97 13.58 1.47
C ALA A 170 -2.94 13.36 2.60
N VAL A 171 -2.09 14.36 2.87
CA VAL A 171 -1.12 14.29 3.99
C VAL A 171 -1.84 14.23 5.32
N GLN A 172 -2.83 15.10 5.53
CA GLN A 172 -3.57 15.13 6.79
C GLN A 172 -4.33 13.83 7.06
N ALA A 173 -4.98 13.26 6.04
CA ALA A 173 -5.63 11.96 6.16
C ALA A 173 -4.62 10.82 6.39
N SER A 174 -3.48 10.81 5.71
CA SER A 174 -2.44 9.78 5.89
C SER A 174 -1.80 9.86 7.28
N ALA A 175 -1.61 11.07 7.82
CA ALA A 175 -1.09 11.27 9.17
C ALA A 175 -2.09 10.79 10.22
N LEU A 176 -3.38 11.06 10.01
CA LEU A 176 -4.47 10.53 10.83
C LEU A 176 -4.51 8.99 10.80
N MET A 177 -4.37 8.38 9.63
CA MET A 177 -4.28 6.93 9.48
C MET A 177 -3.09 6.36 10.26
N ALA A 178 -1.89 6.93 10.09
CA ALA A 178 -0.69 6.49 10.80
C ALA A 178 -0.84 6.62 12.33
N LEU A 179 -1.37 7.74 12.81
CA LEU A 179 -1.60 8.00 14.24
C LEU A 179 -2.51 6.93 14.86
N VAL A 180 -3.66 6.67 14.23
CA VAL A 180 -4.65 5.71 14.75
C VAL A 180 -4.19 4.27 14.60
N ARG A 181 -3.65 3.91 13.43
CA ARG A 181 -3.22 2.54 13.17
C ARG A 181 -2.04 2.13 14.05
N CYS A 182 -1.03 2.98 14.15
CA CYS A 182 0.11 2.71 15.03
C CYS A 182 -0.29 2.74 16.50
N GLY A 183 -1.18 3.65 16.89
CA GLY A 183 -1.75 3.69 18.24
C GLY A 183 -2.38 2.36 18.64
N GLU A 184 -3.24 1.80 17.79
CA GLU A 184 -3.83 0.47 18.03
C GLU A 184 -2.76 -0.64 18.03
N ALA A 185 -1.84 -0.63 17.06
CA ALA A 185 -0.80 -1.67 16.92
C ALA A 185 0.13 -1.76 18.15
N VAL A 186 0.39 -0.64 18.83
CA VAL A 186 1.19 -0.58 20.06
C VAL A 186 0.34 -0.60 21.35
N GLY A 187 -0.99 -0.67 21.22
CA GLY A 187 -1.92 -0.73 22.36
C GLY A 187 -2.14 0.59 23.10
N SER A 188 -1.79 1.73 22.51
CA SER A 188 -2.05 3.07 23.07
C SER A 188 -3.39 3.62 22.63
N LYS A 189 -4.16 4.24 23.53
CA LYS A 189 -5.45 4.92 23.20
C LYS A 189 -5.40 6.44 23.33
N GLU A 190 -4.29 6.99 23.82
CA GLU A 190 -4.16 8.42 24.14
C GLU A 190 -4.17 9.33 22.91
N HIS A 191 -4.00 8.76 21.72
CA HIS A 191 -3.91 9.46 20.45
C HIS A 191 -5.29 9.81 19.84
N LEU A 192 -6.39 9.28 20.38
CA LEU A 192 -7.72 9.42 19.76
C LEU A 192 -8.26 10.86 19.80
N ASN A 193 -7.90 11.64 20.82
CA ASN A 193 -8.29 13.06 20.90
C ASN A 193 -7.57 13.90 19.83
N ASP A 194 -6.27 13.65 19.63
CA ASP A 194 -5.50 14.31 18.56
C ASP A 194 -6.03 13.89 17.18
N ALA A 195 -6.36 12.61 17.01
CA ALA A 195 -6.98 12.09 15.80
C ALA A 195 -8.33 12.78 15.48
N GLU A 196 -9.18 13.01 16.48
CA GLU A 196 -10.44 13.73 16.29
C GLU A 196 -10.19 15.19 15.88
N ALA A 197 -9.27 15.89 16.55
CA ALA A 197 -8.91 17.27 16.19
C ALA A 197 -8.31 17.38 14.78
N TRP A 198 -7.52 16.40 14.36
CA TRP A 198 -6.96 16.32 13.01
C TRP A 198 -8.04 16.01 11.97
N PHE A 199 -9.00 15.15 12.27
CA PHE A 199 -10.13 14.92 11.38
C PHE A 199 -11.01 16.18 11.23
N GLN A 200 -11.28 16.90 12.31
CA GLN A 200 -12.02 18.17 12.25
C GLN A 200 -11.30 19.18 11.35
N GLY A 201 -9.97 19.26 11.45
CA GLY A 201 -9.16 20.12 10.56
C GLY A 201 -9.26 19.69 9.09
N LEU A 202 -9.26 18.38 8.83
CA LEU A 202 -9.43 17.84 7.48
C LEU A 202 -10.80 18.22 6.90
N ASN A 203 -11.86 18.08 7.71
CA ASN A 203 -13.21 18.44 7.31
C ASN A 203 -13.36 19.94 7.01
N MET A 204 -12.55 20.81 7.65
CA MET A 204 -12.52 22.24 7.34
C MET A 204 -11.83 22.55 6.02
N ILE A 205 -10.66 21.95 5.76
CA ILE A 205 -9.87 22.25 4.54
C ILE A 205 -10.39 21.49 3.30
N TYR A 206 -11.13 20.41 3.52
CA TYR A 206 -11.61 19.50 2.48
C TYR A 206 -13.10 19.17 2.67
N ALA A 207 -13.92 20.21 2.84
CA ALA A 207 -15.37 20.11 2.91
C ALA A 207 -16.00 19.74 1.55
N GLU A 208 -17.25 19.26 1.57
CA GLU A 208 -18.01 18.90 0.35
C GLU A 208 -18.01 20.00 -0.72
N SER A 209 -18.12 21.27 -0.30
CA SER A 209 -18.16 22.44 -1.18
C SER A 209 -16.88 22.64 -2.00
N VAL A 210 -15.78 21.99 -1.62
CA VAL A 210 -14.49 22.09 -2.31
C VAL A 210 -14.08 20.80 -3.04
N TRP A 211 -14.72 19.64 -2.84
CA TRP A 211 -14.30 18.38 -3.47
C TRP A 211 -14.18 18.45 -5.01
N ASN A 212 -15.05 19.22 -5.66
CA ASN A 212 -15.04 19.47 -7.11
C ASN A 212 -14.17 20.66 -7.54
N LYS A 213 -13.70 21.48 -6.60
CA LYS A 213 -12.97 22.75 -6.86
C LYS A 213 -11.50 22.65 -6.50
N SER A 214 -11.15 21.79 -5.55
CA SER A 214 -9.79 21.48 -5.18
C SER A 214 -9.11 20.79 -6.34
N PHE A 215 -7.91 21.25 -6.69
CA PHE A 215 -7.01 20.62 -7.66
C PHE A 215 -6.50 19.23 -7.22
N THR A 216 -7.23 18.51 -6.36
CA THR A 216 -6.93 17.14 -5.97
C THR A 216 -7.27 16.22 -7.13
N THR A 217 -6.25 15.59 -7.70
CA THR A 217 -6.43 14.50 -8.66
C THR A 217 -7.27 13.38 -8.03
N PHE A 218 -7.98 12.59 -8.86
CA PHE A 218 -8.70 11.41 -8.37
C PHE A 218 -7.81 10.49 -7.51
N HIS A 219 -6.52 10.39 -7.86
CA HIS A 219 -5.54 9.64 -7.09
C HIS A 219 -5.36 10.18 -5.66
N ARG A 220 -5.19 11.51 -5.48
CA ARG A 220 -5.08 12.13 -4.15
C ARG A 220 -6.37 11.97 -3.34
N ALA A 221 -7.52 12.15 -3.97
CA ALA A 221 -8.82 11.93 -3.34
C ALA A 221 -8.99 10.47 -2.88
N ALA A 222 -8.48 9.51 -3.65
CA ALA A 222 -8.48 8.10 -3.29
C ALA A 222 -7.53 7.77 -2.12
N ILE A 223 -6.36 8.42 -2.01
CA ILE A 223 -5.47 8.31 -0.83
C ILE A 223 -6.20 8.81 0.42
N THR A 224 -6.87 9.96 0.33
CA THR A 224 -7.69 10.49 1.42
C THR A 224 -8.78 9.50 1.83
N TRP A 225 -9.50 8.93 0.86
CA TRP A 225 -10.56 7.95 1.14
C TRP A 225 -10.02 6.68 1.81
N GLU A 226 -8.93 6.11 1.27
CA GLU A 226 -8.27 4.95 1.85
C GLU A 226 -7.87 5.20 3.31
N SER A 227 -7.22 6.34 3.55
CA SER A 227 -6.74 6.71 4.88
C SER A 227 -7.89 6.82 5.88
N LEU A 228 -8.99 7.51 5.51
CA LEU A 228 -10.17 7.65 6.36
C LEU A 228 -10.88 6.32 6.58
N ALA A 229 -10.97 5.47 5.55
CA ALA A 229 -11.56 4.13 5.66
C ALA A 229 -10.80 3.27 6.68
N VAL A 230 -9.47 3.28 6.62
CA VAL A 230 -8.60 2.56 7.57
C VAL A 230 -8.75 3.18 8.96
N THR A 231 -8.68 4.50 9.10
CA THR A 231 -8.90 5.18 10.39
C THR A 231 -10.21 4.74 11.04
N ALA A 232 -11.34 4.77 10.30
CA ALA A 232 -12.66 4.42 10.80
C ALA A 232 -12.76 2.96 11.29
N LEU A 233 -11.99 2.05 10.68
CA LEU A 233 -11.94 0.64 11.09
C LEU A 233 -11.42 0.50 12.53
N HIS A 234 -10.46 1.33 12.90
CA HIS A 234 -9.68 1.24 14.16
C HIS A 234 -10.20 2.15 15.28
N ILE A 235 -11.20 3.00 15.00
CA ILE A 235 -11.84 3.84 16.02
C ILE A 235 -12.95 3.04 16.74
N PRO A 236 -13.11 3.17 18.08
CA PRO A 236 -14.18 2.52 18.84
C PRO A 236 -15.57 2.77 18.24
N LYS A 237 -16.36 1.70 18.10
CA LYS A 237 -17.68 1.69 17.44
C LYS A 237 -18.73 2.65 18.03
N HIS A 238 -18.62 2.96 19.31
CA HIS A 238 -19.60 3.76 20.04
C HIS A 238 -19.14 5.20 20.28
N SER A 239 -18.04 5.62 19.62
CA SER A 239 -17.53 6.98 19.75
C SER A 239 -18.25 7.92 18.78
N SER A 240 -18.57 9.12 19.25
CA SER A 240 -19.11 10.21 18.41
C SER A 240 -18.16 10.58 17.28
N PHE A 241 -16.85 10.50 17.52
CA PHE A 241 -15.82 10.72 16.50
C PHE A 241 -16.00 9.74 15.33
N ARG A 242 -16.20 8.44 15.60
CA ARG A 242 -16.45 7.46 14.54
C ARG A 242 -17.72 7.79 13.75
N ASP A 243 -18.79 8.22 14.41
CA ASP A 243 -20.05 8.55 13.73
C ASP A 243 -19.86 9.71 12.74
N GLN A 244 -19.15 10.77 13.15
CA GLN A 244 -18.80 11.90 12.28
C GLN A 244 -17.92 11.48 11.10
N LEU A 245 -16.93 10.61 11.36
CA LEU A 245 -16.02 10.11 10.33
C LEU A 245 -16.76 9.22 9.30
N GLU A 246 -17.65 8.34 9.75
CA GLU A 246 -18.46 7.47 8.89
C GLU A 246 -19.47 8.27 8.05
N GLU A 247 -20.01 9.36 8.60
CA GLU A 247 -20.84 10.31 7.85
C GLU A 247 -20.05 10.98 6.73
N TYR A 248 -18.90 11.59 7.04
CA TYR A 248 -18.03 12.18 6.03
C TYR A 248 -17.63 11.19 4.94
N ILE A 249 -17.20 9.98 5.33
CA ILE A 249 -16.81 8.92 4.38
C ILE A 249 -17.97 8.54 3.47
N ARG A 250 -19.19 8.40 4.00
CA ARG A 250 -20.37 8.05 3.20
C ARG A 250 -20.64 9.08 2.12
N ASP A 251 -20.58 10.36 2.47
CA ASP A 251 -20.88 11.44 1.52
C ASP A 251 -19.74 11.58 0.50
N PHE A 252 -18.49 11.41 0.94
CA PHE A 252 -17.31 11.39 0.07
C PHE A 252 -17.29 10.19 -0.89
N GLU A 253 -17.75 9.00 -0.43
CA GLU A 253 -17.92 7.81 -1.26
C GLU A 253 -18.93 8.03 -2.39
N ALA A 254 -20.04 8.72 -2.10
CA ALA A 254 -21.05 9.05 -3.11
C ALA A 254 -20.46 9.97 -4.19
N PHE A 255 -19.70 10.99 -3.77
CA PHE A 255 -18.96 11.87 -4.66
C PHE A 255 -17.96 11.11 -5.54
N LEU A 256 -17.09 10.29 -4.94
CA LEU A 256 -16.08 9.51 -5.65
C LEU A 256 -16.70 8.51 -6.63
N ARG A 257 -17.84 7.90 -6.25
CA ARG A 257 -18.58 7.00 -7.14
C ARG A 257 -19.09 7.74 -8.37
N GLN A 258 -19.63 8.94 -8.21
CA GLN A 258 -20.09 9.75 -9.34
C GLN A 258 -18.92 10.11 -10.28
N ALA A 259 -17.79 10.54 -9.72
CA ALA A 259 -16.58 10.84 -10.49
C ALA A 259 -16.06 9.60 -11.26
N TRP A 260 -16.06 8.44 -10.62
CA TRP A 260 -15.66 7.16 -11.22
C TRP A 260 -16.55 6.71 -12.39
N GLU A 261 -17.86 6.95 -12.28
CA GLU A 261 -18.82 6.62 -13.34
C GLU A 261 -18.71 7.60 -14.52
N ALA A 262 -18.41 8.87 -14.24
CA ALA A 262 -18.25 9.90 -15.26
C ALA A 262 -16.96 9.75 -16.09
N HIS A 263 -15.89 9.16 -15.51
CA HIS A 263 -14.58 9.08 -16.13
C HIS A 263 -14.04 7.65 -16.15
N VAL A 264 -13.89 7.07 -17.34
CA VAL A 264 -13.40 5.68 -17.51
C VAL A 264 -11.97 5.49 -17.02
N ASP A 265 -11.13 6.53 -17.11
CA ASP A 265 -9.72 6.51 -16.71
C ASP A 265 -9.52 6.75 -15.21
N PHE A 266 -10.58 7.09 -14.47
CA PHE A 266 -10.46 7.28 -13.02
C PHE A 266 -10.34 5.92 -12.38
N TRP A 267 -9.13 5.60 -11.93
CA TRP A 267 -8.80 4.37 -11.27
C TRP A 267 -7.56 4.54 -10.39
N SER A 268 -7.54 3.94 -9.20
CA SER A 268 -6.33 3.95 -8.34
C SER A 268 -6.27 2.76 -7.39
N PHE A 269 -5.05 2.35 -7.03
CA PHE A 269 -4.83 1.28 -6.06
C PHE A 269 -5.33 1.63 -4.66
N SER A 270 -5.22 2.91 -4.26
CA SER A 270 -5.82 3.41 -3.01
C SER A 270 -7.33 3.26 -2.99
N SER A 271 -8.03 3.54 -4.10
CA SER A 271 -9.48 3.33 -4.17
C SER A 271 -9.87 1.85 -4.10
N ALA A 272 -9.05 0.94 -4.66
CA ALA A 272 -9.23 -0.50 -4.52
C ALA A 272 -9.09 -0.96 -3.05
N ARG A 273 -8.07 -0.49 -2.35
CA ARG A 273 -7.86 -0.77 -0.91
C ARG A 273 -8.96 -0.17 -0.04
N ALA A 274 -9.36 1.07 -0.32
CA ALA A 274 -10.47 1.74 0.36
C ALA A 274 -11.77 0.91 0.23
N LEU A 275 -12.13 0.48 -0.97
CA LEU A 275 -13.27 -0.41 -1.20
C LEU A 275 -13.20 -1.68 -0.37
N ALA A 276 -12.01 -2.26 -0.23
CA ALA A 276 -11.81 -3.46 0.56
C ALA A 276 -12.06 -3.26 2.05
N VAL A 277 -11.47 -2.21 2.61
CA VAL A 277 -11.62 -1.83 4.02
C VAL A 277 -13.07 -1.45 4.32
N ARG A 278 -13.69 -0.65 3.45
CA ARG A 278 -15.08 -0.24 3.59
C ARG A 278 -16.01 -1.43 3.51
N TRP A 279 -15.87 -2.31 2.52
CA TRP A 279 -16.76 -3.46 2.41
C TRP A 279 -16.64 -4.45 3.59
N SER A 280 -15.45 -4.60 4.17
CA SER A 280 -15.23 -5.43 5.36
C SER A 280 -15.72 -4.79 6.67
N SER A 281 -16.01 -3.47 6.67
CA SER A 281 -16.45 -2.74 7.84
C SER A 281 -17.77 -3.29 8.42
N LYS A 282 -17.81 -3.38 9.76
CA LYS A 282 -18.99 -3.84 10.52
C LYS A 282 -19.98 -2.67 10.66
N GLY A 283 -21.27 -2.93 10.55
CA GLY A 283 -22.31 -1.90 10.72
C GLY A 283 -22.86 -1.30 9.43
N LEU A 284 -22.26 -1.60 8.28
CA LEU A 284 -22.81 -1.18 6.98
C LEU A 284 -24.21 -1.75 6.72
N ARG A 285 -25.11 -0.89 6.20
CA ARG A 285 -26.45 -1.32 5.76
C ARG A 285 -26.34 -2.27 4.58
N LYS A 286 -27.31 -3.18 4.43
CA LYS A 286 -27.32 -4.19 3.35
C LYS A 286 -27.19 -3.57 1.95
N GLN A 287 -27.85 -2.44 1.70
CA GLN A 287 -27.77 -1.72 0.43
C GLN A 287 -26.37 -1.16 0.16
N GLN A 288 -25.77 -0.47 1.14
CA GLN A 288 -24.39 0.04 1.05
C GLN A 288 -23.41 -1.10 0.80
N ARG A 289 -23.54 -2.22 1.54
CA ARG A 289 -22.70 -3.41 1.34
C ARG A 289 -22.82 -3.98 -0.07
N LYS A 290 -24.01 -3.94 -0.69
CA LYS A 290 -24.23 -4.37 -2.08
C LYS A 290 -23.59 -3.40 -3.09
N LEU A 291 -23.69 -2.09 -2.85
CA LEU A 291 -23.09 -1.06 -3.70
C LEU A 291 -21.56 -1.15 -3.68
N LEU A 292 -20.94 -1.21 -2.50
CA LEU A 292 -19.50 -1.37 -2.35
C LEU A 292 -18.99 -2.67 -2.99
N LYS A 293 -19.71 -3.79 -2.80
CA LYS A 293 -19.38 -5.05 -3.48
C LYS A 293 -19.39 -4.91 -5.00
N ARG A 294 -20.42 -4.25 -5.55
CA ARG A 294 -20.53 -4.03 -6.99
C ARG A 294 -19.36 -3.16 -7.49
N TRP A 295 -19.07 -2.08 -6.79
CA TRP A 295 -17.96 -1.19 -7.15
C TRP A 295 -16.61 -1.91 -7.07
N ALA A 296 -16.37 -2.72 -6.03
CA ALA A 296 -15.20 -3.58 -5.90
C ALA A 296 -15.06 -4.57 -7.08
N GLN A 297 -16.16 -5.18 -7.52
CA GLN A 297 -16.14 -6.06 -8.68
C GLN A 297 -15.82 -5.28 -9.97
N GLU A 298 -16.40 -4.09 -10.16
CA GLU A 298 -16.10 -3.24 -11.31
C GLU A 298 -14.62 -2.81 -11.35
N HIS A 299 -14.00 -2.55 -10.19
CA HIS A 299 -12.56 -2.31 -10.08
C HIS A 299 -11.74 -3.50 -10.58
N VAL A 300 -12.10 -4.71 -10.17
CA VAL A 300 -11.43 -5.95 -10.58
C VAL A 300 -11.67 -6.25 -12.05
N ASP A 301 -12.88 -6.03 -12.57
CA ASP A 301 -13.20 -6.30 -13.97
C ASP A 301 -12.53 -5.29 -14.91
N ARG A 302 -12.38 -4.03 -14.49
CA ARG A 302 -11.51 -3.06 -15.18
C ARG A 302 -10.06 -3.51 -15.14
N PHE A 303 -9.59 -4.01 -13.99
CA PHE A 303 -8.22 -4.51 -13.86
C PHE A 303 -7.95 -5.73 -14.74
N LEU A 304 -8.78 -6.77 -14.67
CA LEU A 304 -8.58 -8.00 -15.45
C LEU A 304 -8.94 -7.85 -16.94
N GLY A 305 -9.41 -6.67 -17.37
CA GLY A 305 -9.84 -6.44 -18.75
C GLY A 305 -11.14 -7.17 -19.12
N ARG A 306 -11.91 -7.63 -18.12
CA ARG A 306 -13.21 -8.28 -18.31
C ARG A 306 -14.31 -7.30 -18.73
N SER A 307 -14.11 -6.01 -18.47
CA SER A 307 -15.05 -4.97 -18.90
C SER A 307 -14.81 -4.58 -20.37
N GLY A 308 -15.87 -4.47 -21.17
CA GLY A 308 -15.81 -3.91 -22.54
C GLY A 308 -15.41 -2.43 -22.59
N SER A 309 -15.29 -1.80 -21.42
CA SER A 309 -14.71 -0.47 -21.16
C SER A 309 -13.25 -0.55 -20.67
N GLY A 310 -12.56 -1.67 -20.90
CA GLY A 310 -11.17 -1.83 -20.50
C GLY A 310 -10.29 -0.70 -21.04
N ILE A 311 -9.22 -0.39 -20.31
CA ILE A 311 -8.24 0.63 -20.70
C ILE A 311 -7.58 0.17 -22.01
N LYS A 312 -8.02 0.71 -23.15
CA LYS A 312 -7.47 0.39 -24.47
C LYS A 312 -5.97 0.71 -24.47
N ALA A 313 -5.13 -0.28 -24.75
CA ALA A 313 -3.69 -0.10 -24.91
C ALA A 313 -3.37 -0.07 -26.41
N GLY A 314 -2.85 1.06 -26.89
CA GLY A 314 -2.23 1.18 -28.21
C GLY A 314 -3.17 1.40 -29.42
N PRO A 315 -2.59 1.70 -30.60
CA PRO A 315 -3.33 2.06 -31.82
C PRO A 315 -4.11 0.89 -32.45
N GLU A 316 -3.87 -0.36 -32.05
CA GLU A 316 -4.42 -1.55 -32.73
C GLU A 316 -5.64 -2.18 -32.06
N GLY A 317 -6.14 -1.64 -30.94
CA GLY A 317 -7.43 -2.06 -30.38
C GLY A 317 -7.50 -3.49 -29.84
N VAL A 318 -6.35 -4.18 -29.67
CA VAL A 318 -6.27 -5.47 -28.98
C VAL A 318 -6.35 -5.21 -27.47
N SER A 319 -7.32 -5.82 -26.80
CA SER A 319 -7.42 -5.79 -25.34
C SER A 319 -6.33 -6.68 -24.74
N GLU A 320 -5.11 -6.16 -24.56
CA GLU A 320 -4.14 -6.80 -23.68
C GLU A 320 -4.65 -6.71 -22.24
N GLY A 321 -4.95 -7.85 -21.62
CA GLY A 321 -5.27 -7.90 -20.20
C GLY A 321 -4.16 -7.27 -19.38
N ILE A 322 -4.48 -6.66 -18.23
CA ILE A 322 -3.47 -5.98 -17.41
C ILE A 322 -2.36 -6.94 -16.96
N LEU A 323 -2.59 -8.24 -16.93
CA LEU A 323 -1.53 -9.25 -16.77
C LEU A 323 -0.47 -9.24 -17.87
N ALA A 324 -0.82 -9.03 -19.13
CA ALA A 324 0.17 -8.87 -20.21
C ALA A 324 0.88 -7.51 -20.11
N ARG A 325 0.17 -6.49 -19.62
CA ARG A 325 0.65 -5.09 -19.53
C ARG A 325 1.47 -4.76 -18.27
N ILE A 326 1.20 -5.46 -17.16
CA ILE A 326 1.83 -5.32 -15.83
C ILE A 326 2.64 -6.57 -15.47
N GLY A 327 2.19 -7.77 -15.86
CA GLY A 327 2.79 -9.07 -15.52
C GLY A 327 3.94 -9.53 -16.42
N GLY A 328 4.65 -8.59 -17.05
CA GLY A 328 5.96 -8.85 -17.66
C GLY A 328 7.10 -8.79 -16.64
N ASN A 329 8.23 -8.20 -17.04
CA ASN A 329 9.37 -7.95 -16.17
C ASN A 329 9.25 -6.62 -15.38
N ARG A 330 8.03 -6.17 -15.05
CA ARG A 330 7.83 -4.90 -14.32
C ARG A 330 7.59 -5.13 -12.83
N TYR A 331 7.91 -4.15 -11.99
CA TYR A 331 7.57 -4.17 -10.56
C TYR A 331 6.10 -3.83 -10.32
N THR A 332 5.41 -4.59 -9.43
CA THR A 332 3.94 -4.60 -9.34
C THR A 332 3.36 -4.40 -7.95
N CYS A 333 4.16 -4.19 -6.90
CA CYS A 333 3.61 -4.03 -5.56
C CYS A 333 2.72 -2.80 -5.36
N GLY A 334 3.01 -1.69 -6.05
CA GLY A 334 2.12 -0.52 -6.06
C GLY A 334 0.70 -0.89 -6.51
N PRO A 335 0.59 -1.70 -7.58
CA PRO A 335 -0.66 -2.36 -7.91
C PRO A 335 -1.24 -3.33 -6.88
N LEU A 336 -0.39 -4.23 -6.37
CA LEU A 336 -0.82 -5.34 -5.54
C LEU A 336 -1.37 -4.89 -4.18
N GLN A 337 -0.96 -3.75 -3.62
CA GLN A 337 -1.50 -3.30 -2.33
C GLN A 337 -3.03 -3.14 -2.34
N GLY A 338 -3.61 -2.68 -3.46
CA GLY A 338 -5.08 -2.56 -3.59
C GLY A 338 -5.75 -3.87 -4.01
N LEU A 339 -5.12 -4.61 -4.91
CA LEU A 339 -5.69 -5.83 -5.50
C LEU A 339 -5.67 -7.01 -4.53
N ALA A 340 -4.62 -7.13 -3.70
CA ALA A 340 -4.53 -8.15 -2.67
C ALA A 340 -5.68 -8.02 -1.66
N SER A 341 -6.02 -6.79 -1.24
CA SER A 341 -7.16 -6.55 -0.35
C SER A 341 -8.49 -6.93 -1.01
N LEU A 342 -8.67 -6.61 -2.30
CA LEU A 342 -9.87 -7.01 -3.05
C LEU A 342 -9.97 -8.52 -3.28
N ALA A 343 -8.84 -9.20 -3.49
CA ALA A 343 -8.77 -10.65 -3.67
C ALA A 343 -9.33 -11.39 -2.45
N GLY A 344 -8.91 -10.99 -1.23
CA GLY A 344 -9.34 -11.62 0.01
C GLY A 344 -10.85 -11.49 0.28
N ILE A 345 -11.42 -10.32 0.01
CA ILE A 345 -12.84 -10.04 0.30
C ILE A 345 -13.79 -10.58 -0.79
N LEU A 346 -13.42 -10.48 -2.07
CA LEU A 346 -14.26 -10.95 -3.18
C LEU A 346 -14.19 -12.46 -3.29
N LYS A 347 -13.06 -13.05 -2.88
CA LYS A 347 -12.74 -14.46 -3.06
C LYS A 347 -12.79 -14.87 -4.54
N ASP A 348 -12.47 -13.93 -5.42
CA ASP A 348 -12.32 -14.17 -6.86
C ASP A 348 -11.06 -15.01 -7.08
N ALA A 349 -11.26 -16.24 -7.54
CA ALA A 349 -10.19 -17.22 -7.66
C ALA A 349 -9.12 -16.82 -8.69
N GLU A 350 -9.52 -16.21 -9.80
CA GLU A 350 -8.60 -15.72 -10.82
C GLU A 350 -7.77 -14.57 -10.25
N LEU A 351 -8.43 -13.61 -9.58
CA LEU A 351 -7.71 -12.50 -8.95
C LEU A 351 -6.72 -13.01 -7.90
N ILE A 352 -7.12 -13.95 -7.03
CA ILE A 352 -6.25 -14.56 -6.02
C ILE A 352 -5.01 -15.19 -6.68
N GLN A 353 -5.19 -15.96 -7.75
CA GLN A 353 -4.07 -16.57 -8.46
C GLN A 353 -3.12 -15.52 -9.03
N VAL A 354 -3.69 -14.50 -9.67
CA VAL A 354 -2.93 -13.38 -10.25
C VAL A 354 -2.10 -12.65 -9.20
N VAL A 355 -2.70 -12.27 -8.08
CA VAL A 355 -1.98 -11.50 -7.05
C VAL A 355 -0.89 -12.33 -6.36
N LEU A 356 -1.10 -13.65 -6.18
CA LEU A 356 -0.10 -14.55 -5.61
C LEU A 356 1.10 -14.73 -6.56
N GLN A 357 0.85 -14.94 -7.86
CA GLN A 357 1.91 -15.08 -8.87
C GLN A 357 2.72 -13.79 -9.03
N LEU A 358 2.04 -12.65 -9.09
CA LEU A 358 2.70 -11.35 -9.19
C LEU A 358 3.53 -11.02 -7.94
N MET A 359 3.01 -11.34 -6.75
CA MET A 359 3.76 -11.13 -5.51
C MET A 359 4.98 -12.04 -5.42
N GLU A 360 4.83 -13.33 -5.74
CA GLU A 360 5.97 -14.26 -5.76
C GLU A 360 7.06 -13.77 -6.72
N LYS A 361 6.66 -13.32 -7.92
CA LYS A 361 7.56 -12.70 -8.89
C LYS A 361 8.26 -11.47 -8.29
N ASP A 362 7.51 -10.58 -7.65
CA ASP A 362 8.08 -9.34 -7.09
C ASP A 362 9.08 -9.62 -5.97
N ILE A 363 8.78 -10.57 -5.08
CA ILE A 363 9.70 -11.00 -4.02
C ILE A 363 10.98 -11.55 -4.64
N LEU A 364 10.87 -12.49 -5.58
CA LEU A 364 12.03 -13.16 -6.18
C LEU A 364 12.91 -12.22 -7.03
N ARG A 365 12.31 -11.20 -7.65
CA ARG A 365 13.03 -10.34 -8.59
C ARG A 365 13.44 -9.00 -8.02
N TYR A 366 12.64 -8.43 -7.12
CA TYR A 366 12.79 -7.04 -6.70
C TYR A 366 13.12 -6.87 -5.22
N GLN A 367 13.00 -7.91 -4.39
CA GLN A 367 13.50 -7.81 -3.02
C GLN A 367 15.00 -8.02 -2.98
N LEU A 368 15.73 -7.07 -2.42
CA LEU A 368 17.17 -7.18 -2.21
C LEU A 368 17.49 -8.18 -1.11
N SER A 369 18.43 -9.08 -1.42
CA SER A 369 18.96 -10.08 -0.51
C SER A 369 20.39 -10.44 -0.92
N GLU A 370 21.02 -11.33 -0.16
CA GLU A 370 22.34 -11.88 -0.54
C GLU A 370 22.29 -12.60 -1.89
N SER A 371 21.21 -13.34 -2.17
CA SER A 371 21.03 -14.11 -3.41
C SER A 371 20.43 -13.28 -4.55
N ASN A 372 19.83 -12.13 -4.26
CA ASN A 372 19.33 -11.19 -5.25
C ASN A 372 19.93 -9.78 -4.98
N PRO A 373 21.10 -9.47 -5.55
CA PRO A 373 21.73 -8.18 -5.35
C PRO A 373 21.05 -7.05 -6.14
N GLY A 374 20.00 -7.35 -6.94
CA GLY A 374 19.29 -6.36 -7.73
C GLY A 374 20.21 -5.58 -8.67
N PRO A 375 20.19 -4.22 -8.66
CA PRO A 375 21.06 -3.41 -9.52
C PRO A 375 22.53 -3.37 -9.06
N PHE A 376 22.86 -3.99 -7.92
CA PHE A 376 24.20 -3.98 -7.35
C PHE A 376 25.02 -5.20 -7.80
N ARG A 377 26.35 -5.08 -7.81
CA ARG A 377 27.22 -6.28 -7.94
C ARG A 377 27.09 -7.19 -6.72
N SER A 378 27.02 -6.57 -5.55
CA SER A 378 26.69 -7.17 -4.27
C SER A 378 25.83 -6.15 -3.54
N ALA A 379 24.62 -6.52 -3.14
CA ALA A 379 23.78 -5.62 -2.38
C ALA A 379 24.41 -5.40 -0.98
N PRO A 380 24.58 -4.14 -0.54
CA PRO A 380 24.98 -3.85 0.83
C PRO A 380 23.98 -4.43 1.83
N PRO A 381 24.43 -5.04 2.95
CA PRO A 381 23.54 -5.65 3.94
C PRO A 381 22.48 -4.70 4.50
N GLU A 382 22.77 -3.40 4.59
CA GLU A 382 21.83 -2.37 5.02
C GLU A 382 20.66 -2.12 4.05
N LEU A 383 20.72 -2.69 2.84
CA LEU A 383 19.64 -2.63 1.84
C LEU A 383 18.84 -3.93 1.75
N PHE A 384 19.23 -4.99 2.48
CA PHE A 384 18.46 -6.22 2.49
C PHE A 384 17.03 -5.97 2.97
N GLY A 385 16.08 -6.64 2.31
CA GLY A 385 14.65 -6.49 2.52
C GLY A 385 14.00 -5.35 1.72
N ALA A 386 14.78 -4.40 1.20
CA ALA A 386 14.26 -3.32 0.36
C ALA A 386 13.75 -3.85 -0.97
N PHE A 387 12.71 -3.21 -1.50
CA PHE A 387 12.25 -3.44 -2.87
C PHE A 387 12.75 -2.36 -3.82
N PHE A 388 13.18 -2.77 -5.02
CA PHE A 388 13.59 -1.88 -6.10
C PHE A 388 12.68 -2.00 -7.32
N ARG A 389 12.68 -1.00 -8.21
CA ARG A 389 11.92 -1.04 -9.47
C ARG A 389 12.78 -1.51 -10.63
N ASP A 390 12.14 -2.03 -11.68
CA ASP A 390 12.82 -2.35 -12.92
C ASP A 390 13.35 -1.09 -13.64
N GLY A 391 14.29 -1.29 -14.56
CA GLY A 391 14.96 -0.19 -15.26
C GLY A 391 14.02 0.67 -16.10
N GLU A 392 13.00 0.06 -16.72
CA GLU A 392 12.03 0.79 -17.55
C GLU A 392 11.18 1.73 -16.68
N GLN A 393 10.68 1.24 -15.54
CA GLN A 393 9.95 2.08 -14.58
C GLN A 393 10.82 3.21 -14.00
N MET A 394 12.08 2.91 -13.67
CA MET A 394 13.02 3.94 -13.20
C MET A 394 13.25 5.03 -14.25
N GLU A 395 13.39 4.68 -15.53
CA GLU A 395 13.55 5.64 -16.63
C GLU A 395 12.28 6.48 -16.85
N LEU A 396 11.10 5.86 -16.85
CA LEU A 396 9.81 6.55 -16.99
C LEU A 396 9.55 7.56 -15.87
N GLU A 397 10.03 7.26 -14.66
CA GLU A 397 9.89 8.12 -13.47
C GLU A 397 11.06 9.11 -13.30
N ALA A 398 11.99 9.15 -14.25
CA ALA A 398 13.23 9.93 -14.17
C ALA A 398 13.98 9.72 -12.83
N ARG A 399 13.95 8.48 -12.34
CA ARG A 399 14.36 8.08 -10.99
C ARG A 399 15.63 7.21 -11.06
N GLN A 400 16.56 7.42 -10.13
CA GLN A 400 17.80 6.63 -10.01
C GLN A 400 18.04 6.22 -8.56
N SER A 401 17.02 5.68 -7.91
CA SER A 401 17.04 5.51 -6.46
C SER A 401 16.20 4.35 -5.94
N LEU A 402 16.53 3.86 -4.75
CA LEU A 402 15.65 3.06 -3.90
C LEU A 402 14.84 3.99 -3.01
N ARG A 403 13.57 3.67 -2.76
CA ARG A 403 12.72 4.46 -1.87
C ARG A 403 11.95 3.57 -0.91
N VAL A 404 11.63 4.14 0.25
CA VAL A 404 10.91 3.43 1.31
C VAL A 404 9.47 3.08 0.92
N ASP A 405 8.84 3.83 0.02
CA ASP A 405 7.47 3.55 -0.42
C ASP A 405 7.35 2.29 -1.27
N ASP A 406 8.36 1.96 -2.08
CA ASP A 406 8.38 0.69 -2.81
C ASP A 406 8.34 -0.51 -1.84
N THR A 407 9.11 -0.41 -0.75
CA THR A 407 9.12 -1.45 0.28
C THR A 407 7.80 -1.45 1.07
N ALA A 408 7.25 -0.27 1.39
CA ALA A 408 5.98 -0.13 2.09
C ALA A 408 4.80 -0.71 1.29
N MET A 409 4.70 -0.41 -0.01
CA MET A 409 3.66 -0.93 -0.88
C MET A 409 3.72 -2.47 -0.98
N CYS A 410 4.93 -3.05 -1.09
CA CYS A 410 5.08 -4.50 -1.05
C CYS A 410 4.67 -5.07 0.31
N LEU A 411 5.11 -4.48 1.41
CA LEU A 411 4.79 -4.98 2.75
C LEU A 411 3.27 -4.96 3.02
N ILE A 412 2.57 -3.92 2.58
CA ILE A 412 1.09 -3.84 2.65
C ILE A 412 0.46 -4.98 1.85
N ALA A 413 0.89 -5.15 0.60
CA ALA A 413 0.38 -6.19 -0.28
C ALA A 413 0.63 -7.61 0.28
N ILE A 414 1.85 -7.87 0.76
CA ILE A 414 2.25 -9.15 1.39
C ILE A 414 1.38 -9.42 2.62
N SER A 415 1.19 -8.41 3.49
CA SER A 415 0.37 -8.56 4.70
C SER A 415 -1.07 -8.96 4.38
N HIS A 416 -1.68 -8.32 3.36
CA HIS A 416 -3.03 -8.68 2.91
C HIS A 416 -3.10 -10.05 2.21
N LEU A 417 -2.04 -10.48 1.53
CA LEU A 417 -1.98 -11.82 0.95
C LEU A 417 -1.84 -12.90 2.02
N ILE A 418 -1.05 -12.67 3.07
CA ILE A 418 -0.97 -13.55 4.24
C ILE A 418 -2.37 -13.74 4.86
N GLU A 419 -3.09 -12.65 5.09
CA GLU A 419 -4.49 -12.68 5.58
C GLU A 419 -5.41 -13.47 4.65
N THR A 420 -5.28 -13.22 3.35
CA THR A 420 -6.08 -13.90 2.32
C THR A 420 -5.81 -15.40 2.34
N LEU A 421 -4.55 -15.83 2.38
CA LEU A 421 -4.14 -17.24 2.44
C LEU A 421 -4.64 -17.94 3.70
N GLN A 422 -4.59 -17.28 4.86
CA GLN A 422 -5.17 -17.83 6.09
C GLN A 422 -6.66 -18.16 5.92
N SER A 423 -7.39 -17.37 5.13
CA SER A 423 -8.83 -17.58 4.87
C SER A 423 -9.15 -18.63 3.80
N ILE A 424 -8.16 -19.05 3.00
CA ILE A 424 -8.31 -20.02 1.90
C ILE A 424 -8.03 -21.43 2.42
N ARG A 425 -8.85 -22.41 2.01
CA ARG A 425 -8.62 -23.82 2.37
C ARG A 425 -7.52 -24.42 1.49
N GLY A 426 -6.52 -25.05 2.12
CA GLY A 426 -5.56 -25.94 1.46
C GLY A 426 -6.18 -27.31 1.23
N VAL A 427 -5.97 -27.90 0.06
CA VAL A 427 -6.43 -29.25 -0.29
C VAL A 427 -5.24 -30.06 -0.79
N ASN A 428 -5.13 -31.30 -0.30
CA ASN A 428 -4.14 -32.25 -0.80
C ASN A 428 -4.58 -32.69 -2.20
N VAL A 429 -3.72 -32.51 -3.19
CA VAL A 429 -3.93 -33.04 -4.52
C VAL A 429 -3.20 -34.36 -4.58
N ASP A 430 -3.93 -35.47 -4.58
CA ASP A 430 -3.35 -36.79 -4.81
C ASP A 430 -2.80 -36.79 -6.24
N VAL A 431 -1.47 -36.73 -6.38
CA VAL A 431 -0.81 -36.94 -7.67
C VAL A 431 -1.10 -38.39 -8.07
N PRO A 432 -1.80 -38.65 -9.19
CA PRO A 432 -2.09 -40.01 -9.61
C PRO A 432 -0.76 -40.76 -9.80
N SER A 433 -0.55 -41.79 -9.00
CA SER A 433 0.59 -42.71 -9.03
C SER A 433 0.55 -43.58 -10.30
N SER A 434 0.71 -42.96 -11.48
CA SER A 434 0.66 -43.63 -12.77
C SER A 434 1.93 -43.48 -13.63
N GLU A 435 3.01 -42.92 -13.08
CA GLU A 435 4.35 -42.99 -13.67
C GLU A 435 5.36 -43.71 -12.75
N GLN A 436 4.89 -44.74 -12.04
CA GLN A 436 5.74 -45.80 -11.49
C GLN A 436 5.29 -47.15 -12.06
N GLY A 437 5.71 -47.40 -13.29
CA GLY A 437 5.68 -48.68 -14.00
C GLY A 437 6.42 -48.44 -15.31
N GLU A 438 7.52 -49.09 -15.65
CA GLU A 438 8.18 -50.30 -15.17
C GLU A 438 9.71 -50.07 -15.21
N LEU A 439 10.44 -50.97 -14.56
CA LEU A 439 11.90 -51.03 -14.38
C LEU A 439 12.75 -50.90 -15.66
#